data_AF-A0A7C7JMW6-F1
#
_entry.id   AF-A0A7C7JMW6-F1
#
_cell.length_a   1.000
_cell.length_b   1.000
_cell.length_c   1.000
_cell.angle_alpha   90.00
_cell.angle_beta   90.00
_cell.angle_gamma   90.00
#
_symmetry.space_group_name_H-M   'P 1'
#
loop_
_entity.id
_entity.type
_entity.pdbx_description
1 polymer ?
#
loop_
_entity_poly.entity_id
_entity_poly.type
_entity_poly.pdbx_seq_one_letter_code
_entity_poly.pdbx_strand_id
1 'polypeptide(L)'
;SNKGFSLIELMVVVGVIAILAGLVLGIYKVYWEKAKVLVDTLPAARSCMLQLLSYCGEHPSQDVPVSDMKQCQNRTTLFGYTTFNVPQVTCTASGELPDNYTVEANTTASMHYYSKCVFKDKAFRCLLVSGQPTD
;
A
#
# COMPACT_ATOMS: atom_id res chain seq x y z
N SER A 1 2.77 55.07 5.39
CA SER A 1 3.82 55.13 4.35
C SER A 1 3.87 53.77 3.69
N ASN A 2 3.21 53.61 2.53
CA ASN A 2 3.18 52.36 1.79
C ASN A 2 4.47 52.24 0.98
N LYS A 3 5.47 51.53 1.52
CA LYS A 3 6.59 51.02 0.74
C LYS A 3 6.02 49.91 -0.16
N GLY A 4 5.61 50.28 -1.37
CA GLY A 4 5.27 49.31 -2.41
C GLY A 4 6.51 48.53 -2.82
N PHE A 5 6.36 47.22 -3.03
CA PHE A 5 7.39 46.36 -3.58
C PHE A 5 7.79 46.87 -4.97
N SER A 6 9.09 46.92 -5.28
CA SER A 6 9.53 47.33 -6.61
C SER A 6 9.16 46.25 -7.64
N LEU A 7 8.75 46.64 -8.84
CA LEU A 7 8.38 45.72 -9.92
C LEU A 7 9.51 44.73 -10.23
N ILE A 8 10.77 45.20 -10.18
CA ILE A 8 11.95 44.36 -10.43
C ILE A 8 12.19 43.34 -9.32
N GLU A 9 11.95 43.72 -8.06
CA GLU A 9 12.08 42.79 -6.92
C GLU A 9 11.06 41.66 -7.07
N LEU A 10 9.84 41.96 -7.51
CA LEU A 10 8.84 40.94 -7.80
C LEU A 10 9.27 40.01 -8.93
N MET A 11 9.84 40.55 -10.03
CA MET A 11 10.29 39.73 -11.17
C MET A 11 11.41 38.76 -10.81
N VAL A 12 12.37 39.19 -10.00
CA VAL A 12 13.46 38.31 -9.54
C VAL A 12 12.90 37.19 -8.65
N VAL A 13 11.96 37.51 -7.75
CA VAL A 13 11.34 36.51 -6.87
C VAL A 13 10.58 35.44 -7.65
N VAL A 14 9.74 35.84 -8.61
CA VAL A 14 9.00 34.86 -9.44
C VAL A 14 9.94 34.04 -10.33
N GLY A 15 11.05 34.63 -10.79
CA GLY A 15 12.07 33.93 -11.56
C GLY A 15 12.75 32.82 -10.76
N VAL A 16 13.14 33.11 -9.50
CA VAL A 16 13.74 32.10 -8.62
C VAL A 16 12.73 30.98 -8.28
N ILE A 17 11.47 31.32 -7.99
CA ILE A 17 10.42 30.32 -7.71
C ILE A 17 10.20 29.39 -8.91
N ALA A 18 10.20 29.91 -10.13
CA ALA A 18 10.00 29.12 -11.34
C ALA A 18 11.12 28.07 -11.55
N ILE A 19 12.38 28.46 -11.33
CA ILE A 19 13.52 27.56 -11.44
C ILE A 19 13.44 26.45 -10.38
N LEU A 20 13.16 26.81 -9.13
CA LEU A 20 13.04 25.84 -8.04
C LEU A 20 11.89 24.86 -8.28
N ALA A 21 10.72 25.35 -8.70
CA ALA A 21 9.56 24.51 -8.97
C ALA A 21 9.85 23.45 -10.06
N GLY A 22 10.58 23.82 -11.11
CA GLY A 22 10.95 22.91 -12.20
C GLY A 22 11.74 21.68 -11.73
N LEU A 23 12.65 21.84 -10.76
CA LEU A 23 13.47 20.74 -10.25
C LEU A 23 12.67 19.72 -9.43
N VAL A 24 11.65 20.16 -8.68
CA VAL A 24 10.94 19.29 -7.72
C VAL A 24 9.90 18.39 -8.42
N LEU A 25 9.39 18.77 -9.60
CA LEU A 25 8.32 18.04 -10.29
C LEU A 25 8.65 16.58 -10.61
N GLY A 26 9.91 16.27 -10.97
CA GLY A 26 10.31 14.89 -11.24
C GLY A 26 10.25 14.00 -10.00
N ILE A 27 10.68 14.54 -8.86
CA ILE A 27 10.69 13.85 -7.57
C ILE A 27 9.25 13.56 -7.12
N TYR A 28 8.34 14.52 -7.29
CA TYR A 28 6.94 14.37 -6.87
C TYR A 28 6.21 13.18 -7.49
N LYS A 29 6.53 12.78 -8.73
CA LYS A 29 5.86 11.64 -9.39
C LYS A 29 6.04 10.33 -8.61
N VAL A 30 7.27 10.05 -8.17
CA VAL A 30 7.59 8.82 -7.42
C VAL A 30 6.93 8.83 -6.04
N TYR A 31 6.96 9.97 -5.35
CA TYR A 31 6.29 10.10 -4.04
C TYR A 31 4.78 9.98 -4.15
N TRP A 32 4.19 10.54 -5.20
CA TRP A 32 2.76 10.46 -5.47
C TRP A 32 2.32 9.02 -5.74
N GLU A 33 3.06 8.27 -6.54
CA GLU A 33 2.77 6.85 -6.76
C GLU A 33 2.85 6.02 -5.48
N LYS A 34 3.92 6.19 -4.69
CA LYS A 34 4.04 5.53 -3.38
C LYS A 34 2.85 5.86 -2.47
N ALA A 35 2.44 7.13 -2.43
CA ALA A 35 1.30 7.56 -1.62
C ALA A 35 -0.01 6.89 -2.05
N LYS A 36 -0.28 6.77 -3.36
CA LYS A 36 -1.48 6.06 -3.85
C LYS A 36 -1.52 4.61 -3.38
N VAL A 37 -0.40 3.90 -3.50
CA VAL A 37 -0.31 2.49 -3.08
C VAL A 37 -0.48 2.36 -1.58
N LEU A 38 0.10 3.27 -0.79
CA LEU A 38 -0.06 3.30 0.66
C LEU A 38 -1.49 3.59 1.11
N VAL A 39 -2.24 4.40 0.37
CA VAL A 39 -3.64 4.73 0.69
C VAL A 39 -4.58 3.58 0.29
N ASP A 40 -4.35 2.94 -0.85
CA ASP A 40 -5.26 1.94 -1.39
C ASP A 40 -4.90 0.52 -0.93
N THR A 41 -3.69 0.04 -1.23
CA THR A 41 -3.36 -1.38 -1.12
C THR A 41 -2.82 -1.78 0.25
N LEU A 42 -2.08 -0.90 0.93
CA LEU A 42 -1.50 -1.22 2.23
C LEU A 42 -2.58 -1.45 3.32
N PRO A 43 -3.56 -0.55 3.55
CA PRO A 43 -4.63 -0.81 4.52
C PRO A 43 -5.52 -1.97 4.07
N ALA A 44 -5.67 -2.18 2.75
CA ALA A 44 -6.42 -3.29 2.21
C ALA A 44 -5.77 -4.65 2.53
N ALA A 45 -4.48 -4.81 2.23
CA ALA A 45 -3.72 -6.01 2.59
C ALA A 45 -3.70 -6.25 4.11
N ARG A 46 -3.59 -5.18 4.90
CA ARG A 46 -3.68 -5.26 6.37
C ARG A 46 -5.04 -5.78 6.84
N SER A 47 -6.13 -5.30 6.24
CA SER A 47 -7.48 -5.76 6.58
C SER A 47 -7.70 -7.23 6.24
N CYS A 48 -7.18 -7.70 5.09
CA CYS A 48 -7.21 -9.11 4.72
C CYS A 48 -6.42 -9.98 5.72
N MET A 49 -5.19 -9.60 6.06
CA MET A 49 -4.39 -10.30 7.07
C MET A 49 -5.12 -10.38 8.42
N LEU A 50 -5.70 -9.28 8.90
CA LEU A 50 -6.43 -9.30 10.18
C LEU A 50 -7.62 -10.27 10.15
N GLN A 51 -8.33 -10.36 9.03
CA GLN A 51 -9.44 -11.31 8.86
C GLN A 51 -8.96 -12.78 8.86
N LEU A 52 -7.79 -13.04 8.25
CA LEU A 52 -7.14 -14.34 8.28
C LEU A 52 -6.72 -14.74 9.70
N LEU A 53 -6.08 -13.82 10.42
CA LEU A 53 -5.69 -14.05 11.82
C LEU A 53 -6.90 -14.30 12.71
N SER A 54 -7.97 -13.51 12.57
CA SER A 54 -9.18 -13.71 13.37
C SER A 54 -9.82 -15.06 13.08
N TYR A 55 -9.90 -15.45 11.81
CA TYR A 55 -10.46 -16.73 11.41
C TYR A 55 -9.66 -17.90 12.00
N CYS A 56 -8.33 -17.87 11.91
CA CYS A 56 -7.51 -18.94 12.51
C CYS A 56 -7.64 -19.00 14.03
N GLY A 57 -7.82 -17.86 14.70
CA GLY A 57 -8.06 -17.82 16.15
C GLY A 57 -9.38 -18.47 16.56
N GLU A 58 -10.40 -18.40 15.70
CA GLU A 58 -11.73 -19.00 15.92
C GLU A 58 -11.80 -20.47 15.46
N HIS A 59 -11.01 -20.83 14.45
CA HIS A 59 -11.05 -22.12 13.77
C HIS A 59 -9.65 -22.78 13.68
N PRO A 60 -9.13 -23.33 14.79
CA PRO A 60 -7.84 -24.01 14.77
C PRO A 60 -7.89 -25.28 13.89
N SER A 61 -6.80 -25.56 13.18
CA SER A 61 -6.65 -26.72 12.28
C SER A 61 -7.68 -26.80 11.13
N GLN A 62 -8.31 -25.68 10.74
CA GLN A 62 -9.23 -25.63 9.60
C GLN A 62 -8.63 -24.86 8.42
N ASP A 63 -9.09 -25.23 7.22
CA ASP A 63 -8.75 -24.52 5.99
C ASP A 63 -9.48 -23.18 5.94
N VAL A 64 -8.75 -22.12 5.55
CA VAL A 64 -9.33 -20.79 5.47
C VAL A 64 -10.08 -20.60 4.15
N PRO A 65 -11.38 -20.26 4.15
CA PRO A 65 -12.14 -19.99 2.94
C PRO A 65 -11.83 -18.57 2.45
N VAL A 66 -10.64 -18.38 1.86
CA VAL A 66 -10.17 -17.07 1.35
C VAL A 66 -11.14 -16.47 0.32
N SER A 67 -11.82 -17.31 -0.46
CA SER A 67 -12.85 -16.88 -1.43
C SER A 67 -14.03 -16.16 -0.79
N ASP A 68 -14.36 -16.50 0.45
CA ASP A 68 -15.55 -15.98 1.14
C ASP A 68 -15.19 -14.72 1.94
N MET A 69 -13.90 -14.46 2.13
CA MET A 69 -13.38 -13.31 2.85
C MET A 69 -13.44 -12.04 2.01
N LYS A 70 -14.51 -11.25 2.20
CA LYS A 70 -14.73 -9.96 1.53
C LYS A 70 -13.51 -9.01 1.58
N GLN A 71 -12.67 -9.05 2.61
CA GLN A 71 -11.51 -8.16 2.71
C GLN A 71 -10.32 -8.60 1.85
N CYS A 72 -10.27 -9.87 1.45
CA CYS A 72 -9.26 -10.45 0.58
C CYS A 72 -9.69 -10.51 -0.89
N GLN A 73 -10.88 -9.98 -1.21
CA GLN A 73 -11.40 -9.94 -2.58
C GLN A 73 -10.97 -8.69 -3.32
N ASN A 74 -10.76 -8.85 -4.64
CA ASN A 74 -10.42 -7.75 -5.53
C ASN A 74 -11.50 -6.67 -5.52
N ARG A 75 -11.10 -5.40 -5.50
CA ARG A 75 -12.02 -4.28 -5.35
C ARG A 75 -11.50 -3.00 -5.97
N THR A 76 -12.44 -2.15 -6.37
CA THR A 76 -12.15 -0.78 -6.81
C THR A 76 -11.82 0.08 -5.60
N THR A 77 -10.73 0.83 -5.68
CA THR A 77 -10.23 1.76 -4.67
C THR A 77 -10.20 3.19 -5.23
N LEU A 78 -9.74 4.16 -4.44
CA LEU A 78 -9.80 5.56 -4.81
C LEU A 78 -8.98 5.88 -6.07
N PHE A 79 -7.80 5.27 -6.20
CA PHE A 79 -6.85 5.57 -7.27
C PHE A 79 -6.79 4.50 -8.37
N GLY A 80 -7.51 3.39 -8.24
CA GLY A 80 -7.47 2.31 -9.22
C GLY A 80 -8.24 1.07 -8.80
N TYR A 81 -7.80 -0.08 -9.30
CA TYR A 81 -8.35 -1.38 -8.96
C TYR A 81 -7.29 -2.19 -8.22
N THR A 82 -7.64 -2.69 -7.03
CA THR A 82 -6.76 -3.48 -6.19
C THR A 82 -7.03 -4.97 -6.39
N THR A 83 -5.97 -5.70 -6.70
CA THR A 83 -5.96 -7.17 -6.86
C THR A 83 -5.16 -7.80 -5.73
N PHE A 84 -5.63 -8.93 -5.23
CA PHE A 84 -4.99 -9.66 -4.15
C PHE A 84 -4.43 -10.99 -4.64
N ASN A 85 -3.22 -11.33 -4.20
CA ASN A 85 -2.67 -12.66 -4.29
C ASN A 85 -2.62 -13.24 -2.87
N VAL A 86 -3.54 -14.17 -2.59
CA VAL A 86 -3.70 -14.79 -1.28
C VAL A 86 -3.67 -16.31 -1.45
N PRO A 87 -2.55 -16.96 -1.10
CA PRO A 87 -2.46 -18.40 -1.21
C PRO A 87 -3.41 -19.09 -0.22
N GLN A 88 -3.97 -20.23 -0.63
CA GLN A 88 -4.77 -21.07 0.25
C GLN A 88 -3.94 -21.48 1.47
N VAL A 89 -4.58 -21.51 2.64
CA VAL A 89 -3.87 -21.74 3.90
C VAL A 89 -4.73 -22.50 4.88
N THR A 90 -4.09 -23.40 5.61
CA THR A 90 -4.67 -24.11 6.75
C THR A 90 -4.13 -23.50 8.03
N CYS A 91 -5.01 -23.20 8.98
CA CYS A 91 -4.62 -22.69 10.28
C CYS A 91 -3.86 -23.77 11.06
N THR A 92 -2.88 -23.35 11.85
CA THR A 92 -2.16 -24.26 12.75
C THR A 92 -3.03 -24.71 13.91
N ALA A 93 -2.61 -25.76 14.62
CA ALA A 93 -3.31 -26.25 15.81
C ALA A 93 -3.37 -25.23 16.96
N SER A 94 -2.46 -24.24 16.97
CA SER A 94 -2.47 -23.12 17.90
C SER A 94 -3.44 -21.99 17.49
N GLY A 95 -4.15 -22.13 16.37
CA GLY A 95 -5.03 -21.09 15.84
C GLY A 95 -4.27 -19.92 15.19
N GLU A 96 -3.02 -20.14 14.78
CA GLU A 96 -2.17 -19.14 14.14
C GLU A 96 -2.02 -19.44 12.65
N LEU A 97 -1.69 -18.42 11.86
CA LEU A 97 -1.24 -18.63 10.48
C LEU A 97 0.14 -19.31 10.46
N PRO A 98 0.48 -20.07 9.41
CA PRO A 98 1.82 -20.63 9.27
C PRO A 98 2.88 -19.54 9.14
N ASP A 99 4.07 -19.82 9.65
CA ASP A 99 5.20 -18.90 9.56
C ASP A 99 5.60 -18.63 8.11
N ASN A 100 5.99 -17.38 7.84
CA ASN A 100 6.28 -16.84 6.51
C ASN A 100 5.08 -16.82 5.55
N TYR A 101 3.85 -16.91 6.06
CA TYR A 101 2.66 -16.69 5.22
C TYR A 101 2.61 -15.25 4.69
N THR A 102 2.29 -15.09 3.40
CA THR A 102 2.31 -13.80 2.72
C THR A 102 0.99 -13.47 2.03
N VAL A 103 0.56 -12.22 2.16
CA VAL A 103 -0.56 -11.63 1.43
C VAL A 103 -0.03 -10.47 0.61
N GLU A 104 -0.26 -10.49 -0.69
CA GLU A 104 0.17 -9.41 -1.59
C GLU A 104 -1.05 -8.69 -2.18
N ALA A 105 -0.99 -7.36 -2.23
CA ALA A 105 -2.02 -6.56 -2.89
C ALA A 105 -1.39 -5.57 -3.87
N ASN A 106 -1.83 -5.66 -5.11
CA ASN A 106 -1.36 -4.87 -6.23
C ASN A 106 -2.46 -3.90 -6.69
N THR A 107 -2.10 -2.78 -7.31
CA THR A 107 -3.05 -1.80 -7.84
C THR A 107 -2.71 -1.38 -9.25
N THR A 108 -3.74 -1.11 -10.06
CA THR A 108 -3.54 -0.49 -11.37
C THR A 108 -3.01 0.96 -11.28
N ALA A 109 -3.01 1.55 -10.08
CA ALA A 109 -2.52 2.91 -9.84
C ALA A 109 -0.98 3.03 -9.86
N SER A 110 -0.24 1.92 -9.76
CA SER A 110 1.22 1.88 -9.87
C SER A 110 1.67 0.53 -10.42
N MET A 111 2.57 0.55 -11.40
CA MET A 111 3.23 -0.67 -11.92
C MET A 111 4.56 -0.95 -11.20
N HIS A 112 4.98 -0.06 -10.30
CA HIS A 112 6.31 -0.07 -9.68
C HIS A 112 6.28 -0.45 -8.21
N TYR A 113 5.12 -0.36 -7.56
CA TYR A 113 4.99 -0.62 -6.13
C TYR A 113 3.73 -1.42 -5.83
N TYR A 114 3.86 -2.35 -4.88
CA TYR A 114 2.76 -3.13 -4.34
C TYR A 114 2.90 -3.27 -2.82
N SER A 115 1.85 -3.72 -2.13
CA SER A 115 1.93 -3.99 -0.70
C SER A 115 2.08 -5.49 -0.44
N LYS A 116 2.96 -5.83 0.50
CA LYS A 116 3.21 -7.21 0.95
C LYS A 116 3.09 -7.28 2.47
N CYS A 117 2.21 -8.12 2.96
CA CYS A 117 2.11 -8.45 4.37
C CYS A 117 2.70 -9.84 4.61
N VAL A 118 3.55 -9.96 5.63
CA VAL A 118 4.21 -11.21 6.02
C VAL A 118 3.89 -11.51 7.47
N PHE A 119 3.39 -12.71 7.75
CA PHE A 119 3.24 -13.25 9.09
C PHE A 119 4.50 -14.03 9.48
N LYS A 120 5.11 -13.65 10.60
CA LYS A 120 6.32 -14.28 11.12
C LYS A 120 6.45 -14.01 12.61
N ASP A 121 6.87 -15.01 13.38
CA ASP A 121 7.12 -14.85 14.82
C ASP A 121 5.87 -14.36 15.58
N LYS A 122 4.69 -14.89 15.21
CA LYS A 122 3.38 -14.53 15.79
C LYS A 122 2.95 -13.06 15.60
N ALA A 123 3.63 -12.33 14.73
CA ALA A 123 3.26 -10.98 14.35
C ALA A 123 3.17 -10.87 12.83
N PHE A 124 2.40 -9.90 12.33
CA PHE A 124 2.42 -9.56 10.91
C PHE A 124 3.02 -8.17 10.71
N ARG A 125 3.72 -8.01 9.58
CA ARG A 125 4.24 -6.72 9.12
C ARG A 125 3.83 -6.52 7.67
N CYS A 126 3.28 -5.36 7.37
CA CYS A 126 2.93 -4.96 6.01
C CYS A 126 3.90 -3.88 5.52
N LEU A 127 4.43 -4.06 4.33
CA LEU A 127 5.48 -3.24 3.75
C LEU A 127 5.11 -2.86 2.31
N LEU A 128 5.59 -1.70 1.88
CA LEU A 128 5.59 -1.33 0.47
C LEU A 128 6.83 -1.93 -0.19
N VAL A 129 6.64 -2.67 -1.28
CA VAL A 129 7.72 -3.33 -2.03
C VAL A 129 7.79 -2.71 -3.42
N SER A 130 9.01 -2.47 -3.91
CA SER A 130 9.24 -2.05 -5.29
C SER A 130 9.37 -3.27 -6.22
N GLY A 131 8.62 -3.31 -7.31
CA GLY A 131 8.64 -4.39 -8.29
C GLY A 131 7.25 -4.90 -8.65
N GLN A 132 7.19 -6.08 -9.25
CA GLN A 132 5.97 -6.85 -9.51
C GLN A 132 5.84 -7.96 -8.45
N PRO A 133 4.61 -8.38 -8.09
CA PRO A 133 4.39 -9.52 -7.20
C PRO A 133 5.05 -10.78 -7.76
N THR A 134 5.51 -11.67 -6.88
CA THR A 134 6.03 -12.98 -7.27
C THR A 134 4.84 -13.92 -7.47
N ASP A 135 4.66 -14.44 -8.68
CA ASP A 135 3.74 -15.55 -8.98
C ASP A 135 4.07 -16.79 -8.14
#